data_AF-A0A973D0Y8-F1
#
_entry.id   AF-A0A973D0Y8-F1
#
_cell.length_a   1.000
_cell.length_b   1.000
_cell.length_c   1.000
_cell.angle_alpha   90.00
_cell.angle_beta   90.00
_cell.angle_gamma   90.00
#
_symmetry.space_group_name_H-M   'P 1'
#
loop_
_entity.id
_entity.type
_entity.pdbx_description
1 polymer ?
#
loop_
_entity_poly.entity_id
_entity_poly.type
_entity_poly.pdbx_seq_one_letter_code
_entity_poly.pdbx_strand_id
1 'polypeptide(L)'
;MGQQIVVGLPEGAILKSTLVLYGVPLFTLVLGAVLGNFFGGEAGAIITSMLFMLLGFKLARYWSEQNKQHWQPHFIRHCALDLITTSK
;
A
#
# COMPACT_ATOMS: atom_id res chain seq x y z
N MET A 1 32.75 0.65 14.39
CA MET A 1 32.46 1.61 13.30
C MET A 1 31.07 1.29 12.79
N GLY A 2 30.04 2.06 13.19
CA GLY A 2 28.65 1.80 12.82
C GLY A 2 28.34 2.37 11.44
N GLN A 3 27.90 1.51 10.52
CA GLN A 3 27.57 1.92 9.16
C GLN A 3 26.11 2.42 9.12
N GLN A 4 25.95 3.75 9.14
CA GLN A 4 24.64 4.39 9.00
C GLN A 4 24.20 4.31 7.54
N ILE A 5 23.45 3.27 7.22
CA ILE A 5 22.84 3.07 5.92
C ILE A 5 21.60 3.96 5.89
N VAL A 6 21.72 5.16 5.31
CA VAL A 6 20.56 5.99 4.97
C VAL A 6 19.84 5.30 3.82
N VAL A 7 18.85 4.49 4.16
CA VAL A 7 17.93 3.91 3.19
C VAL A 7 17.02 5.05 2.75
N GLY A 8 17.33 5.67 1.61
CA GLY A 8 16.40 6.55 0.91
C GLY A 8 15.22 5.71 0.45
N LEU A 9 14.18 5.60 1.29
CA LEU A 9 12.90 5.01 0.92
C LEU A 9 12.37 5.88 -0.24
N PRO A 10 12.17 5.36 -1.46
CA PRO A 10 11.63 6.15 -2.56
C PRO A 10 10.26 6.70 -2.14
N GLU A 11 10.21 7.96 -1.71
CA GLU A 11 9.10 8.56 -0.96
C GLU A 11 7.77 8.41 -1.70
N GLY A 12 7.80 8.47 -3.03
CA GLY A 12 6.61 8.33 -3.89
C GLY A 12 6.00 6.92 -3.93
N ALA A 13 6.79 5.86 -3.73
CA ALA A 13 6.33 4.47 -3.81
C ALA A 13 5.49 4.09 -2.57
N ILE A 14 5.91 4.58 -1.42
CA ILE A 14 5.27 4.33 -0.13
C ILE A 14 4.01 5.18 -0.02
N LEU A 15 4.06 6.45 -0.43
CA LEU A 15 2.90 7.33 -0.37
C LEU A 15 1.72 6.80 -1.21
N LYS A 16 1.99 6.34 -2.44
CA LYS A 16 0.95 5.73 -3.29
C LYS A 16 0.44 4.40 -2.72
N SER A 17 1.32 3.57 -2.18
CA SER A 17 0.92 2.29 -1.58
C SER A 17 0.04 2.51 -0.35
N THR A 18 0.42 3.44 0.54
CA THR A 18 -0.35 3.83 1.72
C THR A 18 -1.69 4.44 1.32
N LEU A 19 -1.72 5.33 0.32
CA LEU A 19 -2.97 5.92 -0.14
C LEU A 19 -3.96 4.88 -0.67
N VAL A 20 -3.49 3.85 -1.38
CA VAL A 20 -4.37 2.77 -1.85
C VAL A 20 -4.76 1.84 -0.71
N LEU A 21 -3.82 1.46 0.17
CA LEU A 21 -4.08 0.53 1.28
C LEU A 21 -5.05 1.09 2.31
N TYR A 22 -5.04 2.40 2.54
CA TYR A 22 -5.87 3.06 3.55
C TYR A 22 -7.03 3.85 2.93
N GLY A 23 -6.80 4.54 1.81
CA GLY A 23 -7.81 5.37 1.16
C GLY A 23 -8.95 4.57 0.56
N VAL A 24 -8.65 3.47 -0.16
CA VAL A 24 -9.69 2.61 -0.75
C VAL A 24 -10.61 2.00 0.32
N PRO A 25 -10.12 1.34 1.38
CA PRO A 25 -11.00 0.77 2.39
C PRO A 25 -11.76 1.82 3.19
N LEU A 26 -11.15 2.97 3.51
CA LEU A 26 -11.88 4.05 4.20
C LEU A 26 -13.00 4.62 3.32
N PHE A 27 -12.73 4.86 2.03
CA PHE A 27 -13.72 5.40 1.11
C PHE A 27 -14.91 4.45 0.92
N THR A 28 -14.63 3.15 0.73
CA THR A 28 -15.67 2.13 0.58
C THR A 28 -16.48 1.94 1.86
N LEU A 29 -15.86 1.98 3.05
CA LEU A 29 -16.57 1.93 4.34
C LEU A 29 -17.58 3.08 4.47
N VAL A 30 -17.14 4.32 4.20
CA VAL A 30 -18.00 5.51 4.29
C VAL A 30 -19.14 5.43 3.27
N LEU A 31 -18.85 5.03 2.02
CA LEU A 31 -19.90 4.83 1.03
C LEU A 31 -20.92 3.76 1.46
N GLY A 32 -20.45 2.64 1.99
CA GLY A 32 -21.30 1.58 2.50
C GLY A 32 -22.20 2.05 3.65
N ALA A 33 -21.68 2.88 4.55
CA ALA A 33 -22.43 3.46 5.66
C ALA A 33 -23.55 4.38 5.17
N VAL A 34 -23.23 5.30 4.27
CA VAL A 34 -24.18 6.28 3.73
C VAL A 34 -25.29 5.59 2.95
N LEU A 35 -24.93 4.62 2.10
CA LEU A 35 -25.91 3.85 1.32
C LEU A 35 -26.80 2.99 2.22
N GLY A 36 -26.23 2.29 3.21
CA GLY A 36 -27.02 1.49 4.14
C GLY A 36 -27.94 2.30 5.02
N ASN A 37 -27.48 3.48 5.46
CA ASN A 37 -28.30 4.39 6.23
C ASN A 37 -29.53 4.83 5.45
N PHE A 38 -29.39 5.04 4.13
CA PHE A 38 -30.50 5.44 3.29
C PHE A 38 -31.55 4.33 3.11
N PHE A 39 -31.14 3.06 3.01
CA PHE A 39 -32.05 1.94 2.76
C PHE A 39 -32.63 1.29 4.04
N GLY A 40 -31.90 1.29 5.14
CA GLY A 40 -32.26 0.54 6.35
C GLY A 40 -31.95 1.26 7.66
N GLY A 41 -31.72 2.57 7.62
CA GLY A 41 -31.38 3.38 8.79
C GLY A 41 -30.12 2.86 9.48
N GLU A 42 -30.13 2.88 10.81
CA GLU A 42 -28.97 2.50 11.63
C GLU A 42 -28.54 1.05 11.42
N ALA A 43 -29.49 0.10 11.40
CA ALA A 43 -29.19 -1.31 11.19
C ALA A 43 -28.68 -1.58 9.77
N GLY A 44 -29.28 -0.91 8.78
CA GLY A 44 -28.83 -0.95 7.39
C GLY A 44 -27.39 -0.47 7.25
N ALA A 45 -27.07 0.68 7.84
CA ALA A 45 -25.73 1.26 7.82
C ALA A 45 -24.68 0.30 8.40
N ILE A 46 -24.96 -0.34 9.54
CA ILE A 46 -24.03 -1.27 10.19
C ILE A 46 -23.73 -2.46 9.27
N ILE A 47 -24.78 -3.11 8.76
CA ILE A 47 -24.62 -4.32 7.94
C ILE A 47 -23.92 -4.00 6.62
N THR A 48 -24.33 -2.94 5.92
CA THR A 48 -23.73 -2.58 4.63
C THR A 48 -22.31 -2.05 4.80
N SER A 49 -21.99 -1.30 5.86
CA SER A 49 -20.62 -0.87 6.15
C SER A 49 -19.69 -2.06 6.37
N MET A 50 -20.13 -3.08 7.11
CA MET A 50 -19.32 -4.29 7.29
C MET A 50 -19.07 -5.01 5.96
N LEU A 51 -20.11 -5.16 5.12
CA LEU A 51 -19.98 -5.78 3.80
C LEU A 51 -19.07 -4.97 2.86
N PHE A 52 -19.26 -3.66 2.79
CA PHE A 52 -18.46 -2.77 1.96
C PHE A 52 -17.03 -2.66 2.45
N MET A 53 -16.77 -2.72 3.75
CA MET A 53 -15.42 -2.74 4.31
C MET A 53 -14.68 -4.02 3.92
N LEU A 54 -15.35 -5.19 3.99
CA LEU A 54 -14.76 -6.45 3.54
C LEU A 54 -14.47 -6.44 2.03
N LEU A 55 -15.42 -5.94 1.23
CA LEU A 55 -15.23 -5.78 -0.22
C LEU A 55 -14.10 -4.80 -0.53
N GLY A 56 -14.09 -3.64 0.12
CA GLY A 56 -13.09 -2.58 -0.02
C GLY A 56 -11.70 -3.05 0.36
N PHE A 57 -11.57 -3.82 1.43
CA PHE A 57 -10.30 -4.43 1.82
C PHE A 57 -9.83 -5.46 0.80
N LYS A 58 -10.74 -6.28 0.25
CA LYS A 58 -10.41 -7.26 -0.78
C LYS A 58 -9.99 -6.59 -2.09
N LEU A 59 -10.69 -5.53 -2.50
CA LEU A 59 -10.34 -4.71 -3.67
C LEU A 59 -9.00 -3.99 -3.47
N ALA A 60 -8.78 -3.36 -2.31
CA ALA A 60 -7.53 -2.69 -1.99
C ALA A 60 -6.35 -3.66 -2.01
N ARG A 61 -6.55 -4.87 -1.46
CA ARG A 61 -5.54 -5.95 -1.50
C ARG A 61 -5.29 -6.42 -2.92
N TYR A 62 -6.34 -6.65 -3.71
CA TYR A 62 -6.22 -7.07 -5.10
C TYR A 62 -5.52 -6.02 -5.98
N TRP A 63 -5.85 -4.75 -5.84
CA TRP A 63 -5.18 -3.64 -6.54
C TRP A 63 -3.76 -3.40 -6.05
N SER A 64 -3.52 -3.53 -4.74
CA SER A 64 -2.16 -3.50 -4.20
C SER A 64 -1.33 -4.64 -4.77
N GLU A 65 -1.87 -5.86 -4.87
CA GLU A 65 -1.17 -7.01 -5.45
C GLU A 65 -0.96 -6.91 -6.96
N GLN A 66 -1.95 -6.43 -7.72
CA GLN A 66 -1.78 -6.15 -9.15
C GLN A 66 -0.72 -5.07 -9.42
N ASN A 67 -0.67 -4.01 -8.60
CA ASN A 67 0.30 -2.93 -8.76
C ASN A 67 1.70 -3.26 -8.21
N LYS A 68 1.88 -4.38 -7.50
CA LYS A 68 3.20 -4.87 -7.07
C LYS A 68 4.07 -5.35 -8.23
N GLN A 69 3.49 -5.70 -9.38
CA GLN A 69 4.25 -6.27 -10.51
C GLN A 69 5.14 -5.25 -11.24
N HIS A 70 4.96 -3.94 -11.07
CA HIS A 70 5.78 -2.90 -11.71
C HIS A 70 6.69 -2.10 -10.75
N TRP A 71 6.66 -2.42 -9.45
CA TRP A 71 7.43 -1.74 -8.40
C TRP A 71 8.49 -2.66 -7.77
N GLN A 72 9.05 -3.59 -8.54
CA GLN A 72 10.19 -4.35 -8.07
C GLN A 72 11.44 -3.45 -8.09
N PRO A 73 12.03 -3.11 -6.94
CA PRO A 73 13.32 -2.43 -6.91
C PRO A 73 14.34 -3.36 -7.53
N HIS A 74 14.96 -2.93 -8.63
CA HIS A 74 16.15 -3.62 -9.13
C HIS A 74 17.19 -3.63 -7.99
N PHE A 75 17.58 -4.80 -7.52
CA PHE A 75 18.65 -4.88 -6.54
C PHE A 75 19.94 -4.49 -7.25
N ILE A 76 20.33 -3.22 -7.15
CA ILE A 76 21.67 -2.80 -7.56
C ILE A 76 22.63 -3.38 -6.53
N ARG A 77 23.07 -4.62 -6.79
CA ARG A 77 24.25 -5.19 -6.16
C ARG A 77 25.39 -4.25 -6.50
N HIS A 78 25.73 -3.37 -5.56
CA HIS A 78 26.99 -2.66 -5.63
C HIS A 78 28.07 -3.72 -5.48
N CYS A 79 28.68 -4.05 -6.63
CA CYS A 79 29.85 -4.90 -6.70
C CYS A 79 30.95 -4.18 -5.93
N ALA A 80 31.13 -4.53 -4.65
CA ALA A 80 32.26 -4.14 -3.83
C ALA A 80 33.49 -4.92 -4.31
N LEU A 81 33.92 -4.69 -5.55
CA LEU A 81 34.99 -5.45 -6.19
C LEU A 81 35.82 -4.65 -7.19
N ASP A 82 35.97 -3.32 -7.01
CA ASP A 82 36.77 -2.51 -7.96
C ASP A 82 37.82 -1.59 -7.34
N LEU A 83 38.01 -1.56 -6.02
CA LEU A 83 39.00 -0.66 -5.40
C LEU A 83 40.17 -1.34 -4.70
N ILE A 84 40.31 -2.67 -4.83
CA ILE A 84 41.50 -3.39 -4.31
C ILE A 84 42.55 -3.64 -5.42
N THR A 85 42.26 -3.37 -6.69
CA THR A 85 43.15 -3.79 -7.81
C THR A 85 43.94 -2.68 -8.53
N THR A 86 43.84 -1.40 -8.16
CA THR A 86 44.62 -0.32 -8.83
C THR A 86 45.73 0.28 -7.96
N SER A 87 46.30 -0.54 -7.07
CA SER A 87 47.60 -0.26 -6.45
C SER A 87 48.55 -1.41 -6.76
N LYS A 88 48.97 -1.50 -8.03
CA LYS A 88 50.24 -2.12 -8.41
C LYS A 88 50.73 -1.60 -9.75
#